data_AF-K1YPV0-F1
#
_entry.id   AF-K1YPV0-F1
#
_cell.length_a   1.000
_cell.length_b   1.000
_cell.length_c   1.000
_cell.angle_alpha   90.00
_cell.angle_beta   90.00
_cell.angle_gamma   90.00
#
_symmetry.space_group_name_H-M   'P 1'
#
loop_
_entity.id
_entity.type
_entity.pdbx_description
1 polymer ?
#
loop_
_entity_poly.entity_id
_entity_poly.type
_entity_poly.pdbx_seq_one_letter_code
_entity_poly.pdbx_strand_id
1 'polypeptide(L)'
;MVNFIPVIGQVAVILLYSYYSALMFIDYPASRRSWSLGRKIDWLRSHGSSAFRIGFLPALVSMIPLVNIFAIALLFPVLTVHATLNFSAIELAQKINARSPRR
;
A
#
# COMPACT_ATOMS: atom_id res chain seq x y z
N MET A 1 -13.28 10.99 17.03
CA MET A 1 -14.42 11.87 16.69
C MET A 1 -14.80 11.86 15.20
N VAL A 2 -14.10 11.15 14.30
CA VAL A 2 -14.40 11.14 12.84
C VAL A 2 -15.61 10.25 12.46
N ASN A 3 -16.04 9.33 13.34
CA ASN A 3 -17.19 8.45 13.10
C ASN A 3 -18.58 9.11 13.31
N PHE A 4 -18.64 10.40 13.67
CA PHE A 4 -19.92 11.08 13.94
C PHE A 4 -20.60 11.67 12.70
N ILE A 5 -19.89 11.75 11.57
CA ILE A 5 -20.51 12.16 10.30
C ILE A 5 -20.85 10.90 9.52
N PRO A 6 -22.16 10.60 9.33
CA PRO A 6 -22.59 9.47 8.51
C PRO A 6 -21.90 9.53 7.14
N VAL A 7 -21.47 8.39 6.63
CA VAL A 7 -20.75 8.24 5.34
C VAL A 7 -19.31 8.75 5.33
N ILE A 8 -19.03 9.98 5.80
CA ILE A 8 -17.66 10.55 5.77
C ILE A 8 -16.72 9.74 6.66
N GLY A 9 -17.16 9.34 7.85
CA GLY A 9 -16.39 8.47 8.74
C GLY A 9 -16.07 7.13 8.08
N GLN A 10 -17.02 6.56 7.35
CA GLN A 10 -16.85 5.28 6.65
C GLN A 10 -15.80 5.37 5.54
N VAL A 11 -15.86 6.43 4.72
CA VAL A 11 -14.88 6.67 3.65
C VAL A 11 -13.50 6.90 4.24
N ALA A 12 -13.39 7.70 5.31
CA ALA A 12 -12.13 7.94 6.01
C ALA A 12 -11.51 6.64 6.56
N VAL A 13 -12.34 5.76 7.14
CA VAL A 13 -11.89 4.45 7.62
C VAL A 13 -11.40 3.58 6.46
N ILE A 14 -12.15 3.47 5.36
CA ILE A 14 -11.72 2.68 4.19
C ILE A 14 -10.41 3.20 3.62
N LEU A 15 -10.27 4.52 3.50
CA LEU A 15 -9.03 5.15 3.03
C LEU A 15 -7.87 4.82 3.98
N LEU A 16 -8.06 5.00 5.29
CA LEU A 16 -7.05 4.72 6.29
C LEU A 16 -6.62 3.25 6.26
N TYR A 17 -7.57 2.32 6.22
CA TYR A 17 -7.31 0.89 6.13
C TYR A 17 -6.59 0.52 4.83
N SER A 18 -6.92 1.18 3.72
CA SER A 18 -6.23 0.97 2.44
C SER A 18 -4.77 1.39 2.53
N TYR A 19 -4.47 2.61 2.98
CA TYR A 19 -3.08 3.06 3.12
C TYR A 19 -2.30 2.28 4.17
N TYR A 20 -2.93 1.87 5.27
CA TYR A 20 -2.34 0.99 6.27
C TYR A 20 -1.97 -0.38 5.68
N SER A 21 -2.91 -1.00 4.94
CA SER A 21 -2.67 -2.29 4.28
C SER A 21 -1.56 -2.17 3.24
N ALA A 22 -1.54 -1.08 2.46
CA ALA A 22 -0.47 -0.82 1.51
C ALA A 22 0.89 -0.72 2.20
N LEU A 23 0.96 0.00 3.32
CA LEU A 23 2.19 0.13 4.11
C LEU A 23 2.70 -1.24 4.59
N MET A 24 1.81 -2.13 5.05
CA MET A 24 2.16 -3.49 5.46
C MET A 24 2.85 -4.27 4.33
N PHE A 25 2.33 -4.20 3.10
CA PHE A 25 2.92 -4.92 1.98
C PHE A 25 4.18 -4.25 1.42
N ILE A 26 4.26 -2.92 1.44
CA ILE A 26 5.45 -2.16 1.03
C ILE A 26 6.60 -2.35 2.03
N ASP A 27 6.30 -2.69 3.28
CA ASP A 27 7.31 -2.97 4.29
C ASP A 27 8.26 -4.09 3.86
N TYR A 28 7.77 -5.13 3.17
CA TYR A 28 8.57 -6.25 2.68
C TYR A 28 9.75 -5.81 1.77
N PRO A 29 9.53 -5.12 0.64
CA PRO A 29 10.63 -4.65 -0.20
C PRO A 29 11.38 -3.46 0.40
N ALA A 30 10.73 -2.61 1.19
CA ALA A 30 11.35 -1.42 1.76
C ALA A 30 12.33 -1.76 2.90
N SER A 31 12.01 -2.75 3.72
CA SER A 31 12.88 -3.24 4.80
C SER A 31 14.14 -3.91 4.26
N ARG A 32 14.08 -4.59 3.09
CA ARG A 32 15.28 -5.07 2.37
C ARG A 32 16.21 -3.96 1.88
N ARG A 33 15.71 -2.73 1.75
CA ARG A 33 16.48 -1.54 1.36
C ARG A 33 16.84 -0.66 2.57
N SER A 34 16.61 -1.15 3.79
CA SER A 34 16.84 -0.44 5.06
C SER A 34 16.15 0.92 5.13
N TRP A 35 14.94 1.02 4.57
CA TRP A 35 14.18 2.27 4.63
C TRP A 35 13.63 2.52 6.04
N SER A 36 13.78 3.77 6.51
CA SER A 36 13.11 4.24 7.71
C SER A 36 11.59 4.33 7.50
N LEU A 37 10.82 4.30 8.59
CA LEU A 37 9.36 4.44 8.54
C LEU A 37 8.93 5.76 7.89
N GLY A 38 9.63 6.86 8.18
CA GLY A 38 9.38 8.16 7.56
C GLY A 38 9.47 8.08 6.03
N ARG A 39 10.53 7.43 5.51
CA ARG A 39 10.70 7.21 4.07
C ARG A 39 9.60 6.36 3.45
N LYS A 40 9.10 5.35 4.17
CA LYS A 40 7.94 4.53 3.72
C LYS A 40 6.68 5.40 3.62
N ILE A 41 6.40 6.22 4.63
CA ILE A 41 5.25 7.14 4.65
C ILE A 41 5.37 8.18 3.51
N ASP A 42 6.55 8.76 3.31
CA ASP A 42 6.80 9.72 2.23
C ASP A 42 6.63 9.07 0.85
N TRP A 43 7.02 7.80 0.71
CA TRP A 43 6.76 7.03 -0.51
C TRP A 43 5.26 6.85 -0.76
N LEU A 44 4.48 6.51 0.28
CA LEU A 44 3.03 6.40 0.16
C LEU A 44 2.38 7.74 -0.22
N ARG A 45 2.87 8.86 0.34
CA ARG A 45 2.40 10.21 0.01
C ARG A 45 2.71 10.58 -1.44
N SER A 46 3.92 10.31 -1.91
CA SER A 46 4.35 10.61 -3.29
C SER A 46 3.72 9.68 -4.34
N HIS A 47 3.28 8.49 -3.95
CA HIS A 47 2.67 7.49 -4.84
C HIS A 47 1.25 7.09 -4.40
N GLY A 48 0.45 8.07 -3.94
CA GLY A 48 -0.85 7.82 -3.31
C GLY A 48 -1.77 6.91 -4.12
N SER A 49 -1.86 7.10 -5.45
CA SER A 49 -2.70 6.25 -6.31
C SER A 49 -2.23 4.79 -6.36
N SER A 50 -0.92 4.56 -6.51
CA SER A 50 -0.35 3.20 -6.53
C SER A 50 -0.45 2.54 -5.16
N ALA A 51 -0.17 3.29 -4.08
CA ALA A 51 -0.34 2.82 -2.72
C ALA A 51 -1.80 2.44 -2.44
N PHE A 52 -2.77 3.26 -2.86
CA PHE A 52 -4.18 2.94 -2.72
C PHE A 52 -4.55 1.64 -3.45
N ARG A 53 -4.11 1.46 -4.71
CA ARG A 53 -4.38 0.22 -5.47
C ARG A 53 -3.84 -1.03 -4.79
N ILE A 54 -2.63 -0.95 -4.22
CA ILE A 54 -2.01 -2.06 -3.47
C ILE A 54 -2.82 -2.39 -2.21
N GLY A 55 -3.27 -1.37 -1.49
CA GLY A 55 -3.91 -1.52 -0.19
C GLY A 55 -5.43 -1.74 -0.20
N PHE A 56 -6.11 -1.35 -1.28
CA PHE A 56 -7.58 -1.34 -1.32
C PHE A 56 -8.19 -2.74 -1.21
N LEU A 57 -7.73 -3.69 -2.02
CA LEU A 57 -8.22 -5.07 -1.99
C LEU A 57 -7.99 -5.74 -0.61
N PRO A 58 -6.77 -5.74 -0.03
CA PRO A 58 -6.56 -6.30 1.30
C PRO A 58 -7.38 -5.60 2.39
N ALA A 59 -7.56 -4.28 2.30
CA ALA A 59 -8.42 -3.55 3.24
C ALA A 59 -9.87 -4.05 3.19
N LEU A 60 -10.43 -4.24 1.98
CA LEU A 60 -11.79 -4.76 1.83
C LEU A 60 -11.91 -6.21 2.34
N VAL A 61 -10.95 -7.08 2.02
CA VAL A 61 -10.94 -8.47 2.49
C VAL A 61 -10.87 -8.51 4.03
N SER A 62 -10.06 -7.65 4.63
CA SER A 62 -9.87 -7.59 6.09
C SER A 62 -11.14 -7.16 6.83
N MET A 63 -12.04 -6.41 6.18
CA MET A 63 -13.31 -5.97 6.77
C MET A 63 -14.36 -7.08 6.87
N ILE A 64 -14.14 -8.25 6.26
CA ILE A 64 -15.08 -9.38 6.28
C ILE A 64 -14.48 -10.51 7.14
N PRO A 65 -14.80 -10.61 8.44
CA PRO A 65 -14.10 -11.50 9.37
C PRO A 65 -14.06 -12.97 8.95
N LEU A 66 -15.17 -13.50 8.43
CA LEU A 66 -15.28 -14.89 8.00
C LEU A 66 -14.46 -15.19 6.73
N VAL A 67 -14.40 -14.23 5.81
CA VAL A 67 -13.62 -14.37 4.57
C VAL A 67 -12.15 -14.16 4.86
N ASN A 68 -11.81 -13.24 5.76
CA ASN A 68 -10.45 -12.79 6.03
C ASN A 68 -9.50 -13.94 6.38
N ILE A 69 -9.93 -14.87 7.25
CA ILE A 69 -9.10 -15.98 7.73
C ILE A 69 -8.63 -16.88 6.57
N PHE A 70 -9.55 -17.24 5.67
CA PHE A 70 -9.23 -18.10 4.53
C PHE A 70 -8.61 -17.32 3.37
N ALA A 71 -9.10 -16.11 3.11
CA ALA A 71 -8.63 -15.27 2.03
C ALA A 71 -7.22 -14.78 2.27
N ILE A 72 -6.82 -14.41 3.49
CA ILE A 72 -5.43 -14.02 3.79
C ILE A 72 -4.47 -15.16 3.49
N ALA A 73 -4.81 -16.42 3.83
CA ALA A 73 -3.90 -17.54 3.58
C ALA A 73 -3.49 -17.65 2.10
N LEU A 74 -4.42 -17.36 1.18
CA LEU A 74 -4.16 -17.39 -0.27
C LEU A 74 -3.69 -16.05 -0.83
N LEU A 75 -4.35 -14.96 -0.47
CA LEU A 75 -4.12 -13.64 -1.04
C LEU A 75 -2.84 -13.02 -0.53
N PHE A 76 -2.43 -13.30 0.71
CA PHE A 76 -1.28 -12.63 1.31
C PHE A 76 0.03 -12.84 0.53
N PRO A 77 0.41 -14.08 0.12
CA PRO A 77 1.56 -14.27 -0.74
C PRO A 77 1.43 -13.54 -2.09
N VAL A 78 0.27 -13.62 -2.73
CA VAL A 78 0.00 -13.00 -4.04
C VAL A 78 0.11 -11.48 -3.97
N LEU A 79 -0.52 -10.87 -2.96
CA LEU A 79 -0.49 -9.44 -2.70
C LEU A 79 0.92 -8.96 -2.35
N THR A 80 1.68 -9.76 -1.61
CA THR A 80 3.08 -9.47 -1.29
C THR A 80 3.95 -9.40 -2.55
N VAL A 81 3.81 -10.39 -3.45
CA VAL A 81 4.52 -10.39 -4.75
C VAL A 81 4.06 -9.20 -5.59
N HIS A 82 2.76 -8.97 -5.71
CA HIS A 82 2.20 -7.86 -6.47
C HIS A 82 2.70 -6.49 -5.99
N ALA A 83 2.71 -6.26 -4.68
CA ALA A 83 3.21 -5.04 -4.07
C ALA A 83 4.71 -4.87 -4.30
N THR A 84 5.47 -5.95 -4.14
CA THR A 84 6.93 -5.96 -4.35
C THR A 84 7.31 -5.63 -5.79
N LEU A 85 6.60 -6.21 -6.77
CA LEU A 85 6.82 -5.93 -8.19
C LEU A 85 6.46 -4.48 -8.53
N ASN A 86 5.29 -3.99 -8.09
CA ASN A 86 4.88 -2.61 -8.31
C ASN A 86 5.86 -1.61 -7.71
N PHE A 87 6.23 -1.82 -6.43
CA PHE A 87 7.21 -0.99 -5.74
C PHE A 87 8.54 -0.97 -6.51
N SER A 88 9.02 -2.13 -6.94
CA SER A 88 10.30 -2.24 -7.65
C SER A 88 10.26 -1.58 -9.03
N ALA A 89 9.15 -1.73 -9.77
CA ALA A 89 8.96 -1.11 -11.07
C ALA A 89 8.92 0.43 -10.98
N ILE A 90 8.19 0.97 -10.00
CA ILE A 90 8.13 2.42 -9.74
C ILE A 90 9.52 2.96 -9.40
N GLU A 91 10.23 2.30 -8.49
CA GLU A 91 11.57 2.71 -8.06
C GLU A 91 12.60 2.62 -9.19
N LEU A 92 12.48 1.61 -10.07
CA LEU A 92 13.33 1.48 -11.25
C LEU A 92 13.05 2.61 -12.24
N ALA A 93 11.78 2.90 -12.52
CA ALA A 93 11.38 4.00 -13.40
C ALA A 93 11.89 5.35 -12.89
N GLN A 94 11.82 5.60 -11.58
CA GLN A 94 12.40 6.80 -10.98
C GLN A 94 13.92 6.87 -11.13
N LYS A 95 14.64 5.77 -10.91
CA LYS A 95 16.09 5.72 -11.10
C LYS A 95 16.49 5.96 -12.56
N ILE A 96 15.73 5.42 -13.52
CA ILE A 96 15.97 5.64 -14.94
C ILE A 96 15.76 7.12 -15.29
N ASN A 97 14.64 7.71 -14.85
CA ASN A 97 14.34 9.13 -15.07
C ASN A 97 15.39 10.06 -14.43
N ALA A 98 15.93 9.70 -13.25
CA ALA A 98 16.98 10.48 -12.59
C ALA A 98 18.34 10.38 -13.30
N ARG A 99 18.63 9.25 -13.95
CA ARG A 99 19.90 9.02 -14.70
C ARG A 99 19.85 9.54 -16.14
N SER A 100 18.66 9.76 -16.68
CA SER A 100 18.46 10.46 -17.95
C SER A 100 18.03 11.89 -17.64
N PRO A 101 18.96 12.81 -17.30
CA PRO A 101 18.62 14.22 -17.34
C PRO A 101 18.25 14.50 -18.79
N ARG A 102 16.95 14.66 -19.04
CA ARG A 102 16.46 15.13 -20.33
C ARG A 102 17.27 16.40 -20.67
N ARG A 103 18.04 16.30 -21.75
CA ARG A 103 18.46 17.45 -22.54
C ARG A 103 17.23 18.23 -22.97
#